data_AF-A0A8T5MIJ7-F1
#
_entry.id   AF-A0A8T5MIJ7-F1
#
_cell.length_a   1.000
_cell.length_b   1.000
_cell.length_c   1.000
_cell.angle_alpha   90.00
_cell.angle_beta   90.00
_cell.angle_gamma   90.00
#
_symmetry.space_group_name_H-M   'P 1'
#
loop_
_entity.id
_entity.type
_entity.pdbx_description
1 polymer ?
#
loop_
_entity_poly.entity_id
_entity_poly.type
_entity_poly.pdbx_seq_one_letter_code
_entity_poly.pdbx_strand_id
1 'polypeptide(L)'
;MEMDWKKGFARDVLALGSWVFYVLVIGRAMIEPYRPFLDQVIIAGIFIIAVSIFLKNFDDYIARGFVLVVFTSLFYESLVYSVFAVAVGLLLIFSSYFVRKNILSIIKGLLLGLIVILIGYFLPGFYM
;
A
#
# COMPACT_ATOMS: atom_id res chain seq x y z
N MET A 1 -2.11 18.98 28.37
CA MET A 1 -1.99 17.67 27.68
C MET A 1 -1.05 17.94 26.51
N GLU A 2 0.24 17.66 26.66
CA GLU A 2 1.18 17.85 25.56
C GLU A 2 0.80 16.89 24.44
N MET A 3 0.41 17.45 23.29
CA MET A 3 0.16 16.68 22.09
C MET A 3 1.49 16.06 21.69
N ASP A 4 1.61 14.74 21.79
CA ASP A 4 2.79 14.00 21.33
C ASP A 4 2.85 14.13 19.80
N TRP A 5 3.45 15.23 19.35
CA TRP A 5 3.50 15.65 17.95
C TRP A 5 4.14 14.57 17.07
N LYS A 6 5.10 13.80 17.62
CA LYS A 6 5.72 12.66 16.94
C LYS A 6 4.69 11.56 16.63
N LYS A 7 3.79 11.30 17.58
CA LYS A 7 2.69 10.34 17.39
C LYS A 7 1.63 10.87 16.42
N GLY A 8 1.38 12.18 16.41
CA GLY A 8 0.54 12.84 15.40
C GLY A 8 1.09 12.63 13.99
N PHE A 9 2.35 13.02 13.77
CA PHE A 9 3.03 12.85 12.49
C PHE A 9 3.05 11.40 12.00
N ALA A 10 3.32 10.43 12.88
CA ALA A 10 3.26 9.02 12.53
C ALA A 10 1.85 8.56 12.08
N ARG A 11 0.78 9.14 12.64
CA ARG A 11 -0.59 8.85 12.20
C ARG A 11 -0.89 9.44 10.83
N ASP A 12 -0.36 10.63 10.55
CA ASP A 12 -0.53 11.28 9.24
C ASP A 12 0.23 10.51 8.16
N VAL A 13 1.46 10.06 8.45
CA VAL A 13 2.21 9.16 7.56
C VAL A 13 1.45 7.85 7.34
N LEU A 14 0.87 7.26 8.40
CA LEU A 14 0.03 6.06 8.26
C LEU A 14 -1.15 6.29 7.32
N ALA A 15 -1.70 7.50 7.22
CA ALA A 15 -2.82 7.79 6.32
C ALA A 15 -2.46 7.60 4.84
N LEU A 16 -1.17 7.57 4.47
CA LEU A 16 -0.72 7.18 3.12
C LEU A 16 -1.04 5.72 2.78
N GLY A 17 -1.22 4.85 3.80
CA GLY A 17 -1.71 3.49 3.62
C GLY A 17 -3.24 3.37 3.69
N SER A 18 -4.00 4.47 3.79
CA SER A 18 -5.45 4.44 3.96
C SER A 18 -6.19 4.11 2.65
N TRP A 19 -7.46 3.69 2.77
CA TRP A 19 -8.34 3.55 1.61
C TRP A 19 -8.56 4.86 0.86
N VAL A 20 -8.62 6.00 1.58
CA VAL A 20 -8.80 7.32 0.96
C VAL A 20 -7.62 7.61 0.03
N PHE A 21 -6.39 7.43 0.51
CA PHE A 21 -5.20 7.63 -0.31
C PHE A 21 -5.14 6.63 -1.47
N TYR A 22 -5.52 5.37 -1.22
CA TYR A 22 -5.58 4.35 -2.27
C TYR A 22 -6.52 4.72 -3.43
N VAL A 23 -7.72 5.21 -3.11
CA VAL A 23 -8.70 5.68 -4.12
C VAL A 23 -8.18 6.93 -4.83
N LEU A 24 -7.47 7.83 -4.15
CA LEU A 24 -6.84 8.98 -4.80
C LEU A 24 -5.78 8.56 -5.83
N VAL A 25 -4.99 7.51 -5.55
CA VAL A 25 -4.02 6.97 -6.53
C VAL A 25 -4.74 6.39 -7.74
N ILE A 26 -5.83 5.64 -7.54
CA ILE A 26 -6.68 5.15 -8.65
C ILE A 26 -7.22 6.34 -9.46
N GLY A 27 -7.76 7.36 -8.79
CA GLY A 27 -8.27 8.57 -9.44
C GLY A 27 -7.21 9.29 -10.27
N ARG A 28 -5.97 9.41 -9.77
CA ARG A 28 -4.83 9.90 -10.58
C ARG A 28 -4.65 8.98 -11.80
N ALA A 29 -4.51 7.67 -11.59
CA ALA A 29 -4.19 6.73 -12.66
C ALA A 29 -5.19 6.81 -13.85
N MET A 30 -6.43 7.21 -13.60
CA MET A 30 -7.45 7.39 -14.64
C MET A 30 -7.24 8.63 -15.54
N ILE A 31 -6.51 9.67 -15.09
CA ILE A 31 -6.32 10.92 -15.85
C ILE A 31 -5.41 10.72 -17.08
N GLU A 32 -4.44 9.81 -17.01
CA GLU A 32 -3.52 9.48 -18.10
C GLU A 32 -3.37 7.95 -18.10
N PRO A 33 -4.24 7.24 -18.83
CA PRO A 33 -4.51 5.84 -18.55
C PRO A 33 -3.39 4.92 -19.06
N TYR A 34 -2.52 4.51 -18.15
CA TYR A 34 -1.77 3.27 -18.30
C TYR A 34 -2.59 2.14 -17.68
N ARG A 35 -3.36 1.46 -18.54
CA ARG A 35 -4.32 0.42 -18.14
C ARG A 35 -3.71 -0.69 -17.26
N PRO A 36 -2.50 -1.23 -17.54
CA PRO A 36 -1.94 -2.29 -16.72
C PRO A 36 -1.77 -1.89 -15.25
N PHE A 37 -1.31 -0.67 -14.96
CA PHE A 37 -1.17 -0.17 -13.58
C PHE A 37 -2.53 0.00 -12.90
N LEU A 38 -3.51 0.57 -13.60
CA LEU A 38 -4.86 0.75 -13.07
C LEU A 38 -5.48 -0.60 -12.70
N ASP A 39 -5.38 -1.59 -13.60
CA ASP A 39 -5.92 -2.93 -13.39
C ASP A 39 -5.20 -3.63 -12.23
N GLN A 40 -3.87 -3.55 -12.16
CA GLN A 40 -3.05 -4.08 -11.06
C GLN A 40 -3.51 -3.54 -9.69
N VAL A 41 -3.68 -2.22 -9.58
CA VAL A 41 -4.10 -1.56 -8.33
C VAL A 41 -5.54 -1.90 -7.97
N ILE A 42 -6.47 -1.91 -8.94
CA ILE A 42 -7.87 -2.28 -8.67
C ILE A 42 -7.99 -3.74 -8.22
N ILE A 43 -7.36 -4.67 -8.96
CA ILE A 43 -7.34 -6.10 -8.62
C ILE A 43 -6.77 -6.28 -7.22
N ALA A 44 -5.65 -5.62 -6.92
CA ALA A 44 -5.04 -5.70 -5.61
C ALA A 44 -5.94 -5.18 -4.48
N GLY A 45 -6.60 -4.05 -4.69
CA GLY A 45 -7.59 -3.50 -3.75
C GLY A 45 -8.73 -4.48 -3.47
N ILE A 46 -9.30 -5.08 -4.53
CA ILE A 46 -10.37 -6.09 -4.42
C ILE A 46 -9.88 -7.30 -3.63
N PHE A 47 -8.68 -7.82 -3.91
CA PHE A 47 -8.12 -8.95 -3.19
C PHE A 47 -7.85 -8.64 -1.71
N ILE A 48 -7.34 -7.45 -1.39
CA ILE A 48 -7.16 -7.03 0.01
C ILE A 48 -8.52 -7.02 0.74
N ILE A 49 -9.57 -6.47 0.11
CA ILE A 49 -10.92 -6.46 0.69
C ILE A 49 -11.40 -7.89 0.89
N ALA A 50 -11.31 -8.75 -0.13
CA ALA A 50 -11.75 -10.14 -0.06
C ALA A 50 -11.04 -10.91 1.07
N VAL A 51 -9.71 -10.80 1.16
CA VAL A 51 -8.93 -11.46 2.21
C VAL A 51 -9.22 -10.87 3.59
N SER A 52 -9.51 -9.58 3.70
CA SER A 52 -9.81 -8.93 4.98
C SER A 52 -11.08 -9.47 5.66
N ILE A 53 -11.99 -10.09 4.90
CA ILE A 53 -13.18 -10.77 5.42
C ILE A 53 -12.79 -12.02 6.22
N PHE A 54 -11.73 -12.73 5.79
CA PHE A 54 -11.31 -14.01 6.37
C PHE A 54 -10.12 -13.89 7.32
N LEU A 55 -9.12 -13.10 6.95
CA LEU A 55 -7.89 -12.92 7.72
C LEU A 55 -8.05 -11.74 8.68
N LYS A 56 -7.96 -12.00 9.99
CA LYS A 56 -7.96 -10.95 11.02
C LYS A 56 -6.53 -10.67 11.51
N ASN A 57 -6.33 -9.52 12.15
CA ASN A 57 -5.09 -9.15 12.85
C ASN A 57 -3.86 -8.93 11.95
N PHE A 58 -4.06 -8.42 10.74
CA PHE A 58 -2.97 -7.89 9.91
C PHE A 58 -3.05 -6.35 9.85
N ASP A 59 -1.94 -5.70 9.54
CA ASP A 59 -1.93 -4.27 9.31
C ASP A 59 -2.36 -3.96 7.87
N ASP A 60 -3.58 -3.47 7.75
CA ASP A 60 -4.23 -3.15 6.49
C ASP A 60 -3.63 -1.90 5.81
N TYR A 61 -3.08 -0.97 6.59
CA TYR A 61 -2.37 0.19 6.06
C TYR A 61 -1.06 -0.22 5.41
N ILE A 62 -0.33 -1.14 6.05
CA ILE A 62 0.91 -1.69 5.49
C ILE A 62 0.63 -2.52 4.22
N ALA A 63 -0.40 -3.36 4.22
CA ALA A 63 -0.74 -4.15 3.04
C ALA A 63 -1.02 -3.26 1.82
N ARG A 64 -1.88 -2.24 1.98
CA ARG A 64 -2.21 -1.28 0.91
C ARG A 64 -1.02 -0.40 0.54
N GLY A 65 -0.32 0.15 1.52
CA GLY A 65 0.85 0.99 1.30
C GLY A 65 1.94 0.26 0.52
N PHE A 66 2.17 -1.02 0.83
CA PHE A 66 3.16 -1.84 0.13
C PHE A 66 2.76 -2.11 -1.33
N VAL A 67 1.49 -2.43 -1.58
CA VAL A 67 0.94 -2.54 -2.94
C VAL A 67 1.18 -1.26 -3.73
N LEU A 68 0.87 -0.10 -3.15
CA LEU A 68 1.06 1.19 -3.81
C LEU A 68 2.55 1.42 -4.11
N VAL A 69 3.44 1.27 -3.12
CA VAL A 69 4.89 1.45 -3.30
C VAL A 69 5.41 0.62 -4.47
N VAL A 70 5.03 -0.65 -4.57
CA VAL A 70 5.52 -1.53 -5.64
C VAL A 70 4.92 -1.15 -6.98
N PHE A 71 3.60 -1.07 -7.12
CA PHE A 71 3.00 -0.80 -8.43
C PHE A 71 3.26 0.61 -8.93
N THR A 72 3.35 1.62 -8.06
CA THR A 72 3.75 2.96 -8.51
C THR A 72 5.21 2.98 -8.95
N SER A 73 6.10 2.24 -8.28
CA SER A 73 7.51 2.16 -8.72
C SER A 73 7.64 1.48 -10.07
N LEU A 74 6.86 0.41 -10.31
CA LEU A 74 6.78 -0.26 -11.60
C LEU A 74 6.16 0.65 -12.68
N PHE A 75 5.16 1.45 -12.33
CA PHE A 75 4.50 2.35 -13.27
C PHE A 75 5.39 3.52 -13.73
N TYR A 76 6.10 4.15 -12.81
CA TYR A 76 6.92 5.32 -13.13
C TYR A 76 8.29 4.98 -13.75
N GLU A 77 8.76 3.74 -13.63
CA GLU A 77 10.03 3.23 -14.18
C GLU A 77 11.25 4.14 -13.95
N SER A 78 11.24 4.92 -12.86
CA SER A 78 12.24 5.94 -12.55
C SER A 78 12.94 5.63 -11.24
N LEU A 79 14.27 5.55 -11.26
CA LEU A 79 15.07 5.27 -10.06
C LEU A 79 14.78 6.27 -8.93
N VAL A 80 14.67 7.56 -9.27
CA VAL A 80 14.38 8.63 -8.31
C VAL A 80 13.03 8.40 -7.65
N TYR A 81 12.02 8.02 -8.44
CA TYR A 81 10.70 7.70 -7.93
C TYR A 81 10.71 6.45 -7.05
N SER A 82 11.41 5.38 -7.47
CA SER A 82 11.51 4.14 -6.71
C SER A 82 12.19 4.34 -5.36
N VAL A 83 13.26 5.15 -5.29
CA VAL A 83 13.91 5.50 -4.01
C VAL A 83 12.93 6.28 -3.11
N PHE A 84 12.21 7.24 -3.68
CA PHE A 84 11.18 7.99 -2.94
C PHE A 84 10.08 7.06 -2.41
N ALA A 85 9.54 6.17 -3.24
CA ALA A 85 8.49 5.24 -2.85
C ALA A 85 8.96 4.26 -1.76
N VAL A 86 10.19 3.74 -1.86
CA VAL A 86 10.80 2.91 -0.81
C VAL A 86 10.95 3.69 0.49
N ALA A 87 11.40 4.95 0.45
CA ALA A 87 11.50 5.79 1.64
C ALA A 87 10.14 6.00 2.31
N VAL A 88 9.09 6.27 1.52
CA VAL A 88 7.70 6.36 2.02
C VAL A 88 7.23 5.02 2.60
N GLY A 89 7.55 3.89 1.97
CA GLY A 89 7.23 2.55 2.47
C GLY A 89 7.89 2.25 3.82
N LEU A 90 9.17 2.59 3.97
CA LEU A 90 9.88 2.46 5.25
C LEU A 90 9.30 3.37 6.33
N LEU A 91 8.95 4.62 5.97
CA LEU A 91 8.26 5.54 6.87
C LEU A 91 6.89 5.01 7.32
N LEU A 92 6.14 4.36 6.44
CA LEU A 92 4.88 3.69 6.77
C LEU A 92 5.09 2.55 7.77
N ILE A 93 6.08 1.68 7.54
CA ILE A 93 6.42 0.57 8.45
C ILE A 93 6.82 1.11 9.83
N PHE A 94 7.71 2.11 9.87
CA PHE A 94 8.14 2.74 11.11
C PHE A 94 6.96 3.38 11.86
N SER A 95 6.09 4.08 11.13
CA SER A 95 4.92 4.73 11.70
C SER A 95 3.90 3.73 12.25
N SER A 96 3.67 2.61 11.54
CA SER A 96 2.83 1.52 12.07
C SER A 96 3.42 0.95 13.37
N TYR A 97 4.72 0.66 13.39
CA TYR A 97 5.38 0.15 14.60
C TYR A 97 5.26 1.14 15.76
N PHE A 98 5.49 2.43 15.51
CA PHE A 98 5.41 3.47 16.53
C PHE A 98 4.00 3.65 17.11
N VAL A 99 2.96 3.61 16.25
CA VAL A 99 1.57 3.86 16.65
C VAL A 99 0.88 2.61 17.21
N ARG A 100 1.05 1.45 16.56
CA ARG A 100 0.31 0.21 16.87
C ARG A 100 1.11 -0.79 17.71
N LYS A 101 2.45 -0.70 17.72
CA LYS A 101 3.36 -1.56 18.52
C LYS A 101 3.17 -3.08 18.33
N ASN A 102 2.65 -3.52 17.18
CA ASN A 102 2.43 -4.94 16.89
C ASN A 102 3.20 -5.37 15.64
N ILE A 103 4.40 -5.91 15.84
CA ILE A 103 5.27 -6.35 14.75
C ILE A 103 4.67 -7.52 13.95
N LEU A 104 3.93 -8.40 14.61
CA LEU A 104 3.29 -9.55 13.95
C LEU A 104 2.22 -9.11 12.97
N SER A 105 1.44 -8.07 13.29
CA SER A 105 0.45 -7.53 12.35
C SER A 105 1.09 -6.85 11.15
N ILE A 106 2.23 -6.17 11.36
CA ILE A 106 3.01 -5.55 10.28
C ILE A 106 3.55 -6.61 9.32
N ILE A 107 4.17 -7.68 9.85
CA ILE A 107 4.68 -8.79 9.04
C ILE A 107 3.54 -9.45 8.25
N LYS A 108 2.39 -9.71 8.88
CA LYS A 108 1.21 -10.24 8.18
C LYS A 108 0.70 -9.29 7.09
N GLY A 109 0.73 -7.98 7.33
CA GLY A 109 0.38 -6.96 6.36
C GLY A 109 1.32 -6.96 5.15
N LEU A 110 2.63 -7.04 5.38
CA LEU A 110 3.65 -7.17 4.32
C LEU A 110 3.47 -8.46 3.51
N LEU A 111 3.26 -9.60 4.18
CA LEU A 111 3.02 -10.88 3.51
C LEU A 111 1.75 -10.86 2.66
N LEU A 112 0.66 -10.29 3.19
CA LEU A 112 -0.56 -10.10 2.42
C LEU A 112 -0.31 -9.20 1.21
N GLY A 113 0.36 -8.07 1.41
CA GLY A 113 0.71 -7.15 0.33
C GLY A 113 1.54 -7.84 -0.76
N LEU A 114 2.53 -8.65 -0.38
CA LEU A 114 3.36 -9.42 -1.32
C LEU A 114 2.52 -10.40 -2.15
N ILE A 115 1.64 -11.18 -1.52
CA ILE A 115 0.76 -12.13 -2.21
C ILE A 115 -0.14 -11.37 -3.20
N VAL A 116 -0.71 -10.26 -2.76
CA VAL A 116 -1.60 -9.43 -3.56
C VAL A 116 -0.87 -8.78 -4.73
N ILE A 117 0.37 -8.33 -4.54
CA ILE A 117 1.24 -7.82 -5.61
C ILE A 117 1.48 -8.91 -6.65
N LEU A 118 1.82 -10.14 -6.24
CA LEU A 118 2.05 -11.25 -7.16
C LEU A 118 0.80 -11.55 -7.98
N ILE A 119 -0.37 -11.64 -7.32
CA ILE A 119 -1.65 -11.84 -8.01
C ILE A 119 -1.91 -10.67 -8.98
N GLY A 120 -1.82 -9.43 -8.50
CA GLY A 120 -2.07 -8.23 -9.30
C GLY A 120 -1.12 -8.10 -10.49
N TYR A 121 0.14 -8.52 -10.36
CA TYR A 121 1.13 -8.47 -11.44
C TYR A 121 0.86 -9.49 -12.55
N PHE A 122 0.55 -10.74 -12.20
CA PHE A 122 0.38 -11.81 -13.18
C PHE A 122 -1.03 -11.87 -13.79
N LEU A 123 -2.08 -11.53 -13.04
CA LEU A 123 -3.47 -11.71 -13.46
C LEU A 123 -3.86 -10.87 -14.71
N PRO A 124 -3.44 -9.60 -14.88
CA PRO A 124 -3.69 -8.83 -16.10
C PRO A 124 -3.06 -9.45 -17.36
N GLY A 125 -1.89 -10.10 -17.22
CA GLY A 125 -1.22 -10.78 -18.32
C GLY A 125 -1.92 -12.05 -18.83
N PHE A 126 -2.96 -12.53 -18.12
CA PHE A 126 -3.83 -13.62 -18.59
C PHE A 126 -5.04 -13.13 -19.40
N TYR A 127 -5.36 -11.83 -19.35
CA TYR A 127 -6.55 -11.24 -20.01
C TYR A 127 -6.21 -10.26 -21.15
N MET A 128 -4.93 -10.03 -21.42
CA MET A 128 -4.42 -9.32 -22.61
C MET A 128 -3.82 -10.32 -23.59
#